data_AF-E1R2M1-F1
#
_entry.id   AF-E1R2M1-F1
#
_cell.length_a   1.000
_cell.length_b   1.000
_cell.length_c   1.000
_cell.angle_alpha   90.00
_cell.angle_beta   90.00
_cell.angle_gamma   90.00
#
_symmetry.space_group_name_H-M   'P 1'
#
loop_
_entity.id
_entity.type
_entity.pdbx_description
1 polymer ?
#
loop_
_entity_poly.entity_id
_entity_poly.type
_entity_poly.pdbx_seq_one_letter_code
_entity_poly.pdbx_strand_id
1 'polypeptide(L)'
;MKKSRILSKPLNDAIAAMGHGDFIIISDAGFPIPEGKRVDLAIEADKPSITEILDLVVSDFIYERVIVAEEQKENNPNLYNAIEKLCDRCNVETIPHAQLIEQYPEKAKFIVRTGAFEPWGNVILCSGVDAPVWFKKPGTKVPDYYEERASYEET
;
A
#
# COMPACT_ATOMS: atom_id res chain seq x y z
N MET A 1 -1.23 -21.89 12.00
CA MET A 1 0.12 -21.30 11.88
C MET A 1 0.40 -21.06 10.39
N LYS A 2 0.74 -19.83 9.97
CA LYS A 2 1.08 -19.50 8.58
C LYS A 2 2.55 -19.83 8.28
N LYS A 3 2.85 -20.21 7.03
CA LYS A 3 4.21 -20.33 6.49
C LYS A 3 4.73 -19.06 5.84
N SER A 4 3.84 -18.12 5.47
CA SER A 4 4.21 -16.86 4.83
C SER A 4 4.77 -15.86 5.84
N ARG A 5 5.35 -14.76 5.33
CA ARG A 5 6.06 -13.74 6.12
C ARG A 5 5.16 -13.05 7.15
N ILE A 6 3.92 -12.71 6.77
CA ILE A 6 3.00 -11.95 7.64
C ILE A 6 2.32 -12.88 8.66
N LEU A 7 2.67 -12.73 9.94
CA LEU A 7 2.04 -13.47 11.05
C LEU A 7 0.92 -12.70 11.74
N SER A 8 0.90 -11.37 11.62
CA SER A 8 -0.11 -10.53 12.26
C SER A 8 -1.50 -10.90 11.74
N LYS A 9 -2.36 -11.43 12.63
CA LYS A 9 -3.75 -11.77 12.29
C LYS A 9 -4.50 -10.56 11.71
N PRO A 10 -4.54 -9.38 12.37
CA PRO A 10 -5.33 -8.26 11.84
C PRO A 10 -4.78 -7.74 10.50
N LEU A 11 -3.47 -7.80 10.25
CA LEU A 11 -2.92 -7.44 8.94
C LEU A 11 -3.31 -8.45 7.85
N ASN A 12 -3.25 -9.75 8.16
CA ASN A 12 -3.72 -10.79 7.26
C ASN A 12 -5.22 -10.66 6.96
N ASP A 13 -6.04 -10.38 7.97
CA ASP A 13 -7.48 -10.19 7.78
C ASP A 13 -7.75 -8.98 6.86
N ALA A 14 -7.01 -7.87 7.05
CA ALA A 14 -7.14 -6.69 6.23
C ALA A 14 -6.78 -6.95 4.76
N ILE A 15 -5.61 -7.56 4.51
CA ILE A 15 -5.13 -7.90 3.16
C ILE A 15 -6.12 -8.85 2.47
N ALA A 16 -6.55 -9.92 3.16
CA ALA A 16 -7.47 -10.90 2.60
C ALA A 16 -8.88 -10.35 2.33
N ALA A 17 -9.27 -9.26 3.00
CA ALA A 17 -10.56 -8.61 2.81
C ALA A 17 -10.56 -7.58 1.66
N MET A 18 -9.42 -7.28 1.05
CA MET A 18 -9.33 -6.34 -0.08
C MET A 18 -9.92 -6.94 -1.36
N GLY A 19 -10.66 -6.13 -2.12
CA GLY A 19 -11.07 -6.42 -3.50
C GLY A 19 -10.61 -5.33 -4.45
N HIS A 20 -10.57 -5.61 -5.76
CA HIS A 20 -10.03 -4.70 -6.78
C HIS A 20 -10.60 -3.27 -6.65
N GLY A 21 -9.71 -2.27 -6.57
CA GLY A 21 -10.04 -0.85 -6.43
C GLY A 21 -10.18 -0.37 -4.97
N ASP A 22 -10.16 -1.27 -3.98
CA ASP A 22 -10.08 -0.89 -2.58
C ASP A 22 -8.71 -0.27 -2.25
N PHE A 23 -8.70 0.69 -1.32
CA PHE A 23 -7.49 1.33 -0.82
C PHE A 23 -7.09 0.82 0.57
N ILE A 24 -5.80 0.56 0.77
CA ILE A 24 -5.18 0.34 2.08
C ILE A 24 -4.08 1.38 2.29
N ILE A 25 -3.99 1.92 3.51
CA ILE A 25 -2.96 2.92 3.85
C ILE A 25 -2.00 2.31 4.87
N ILE A 26 -0.71 2.43 4.62
CA ILE A 26 0.34 2.19 5.62
C ILE A 26 0.73 3.57 6.14
N SER A 27 0.46 3.85 7.41
CA SER A 27 0.53 5.19 7.96
C SER A 27 1.56 5.34 9.07
N ASP A 28 2.06 6.56 9.21
CA ASP A 28 2.83 6.98 10.37
C ASP A 28 1.95 6.96 11.64
N ALA A 29 2.57 7.22 12.79
CA ALA A 29 1.90 7.16 14.07
C ALA A 29 0.83 8.26 14.28
N GLY A 30 0.85 9.34 13.49
CA GLY A 30 0.05 10.56 13.64
C GLY A 30 -1.07 10.74 12.62
N PHE A 31 -1.16 9.88 11.60
CA PHE A 31 -2.19 9.95 10.57
C PHE A 31 -3.62 9.88 11.14
N PRO A 32 -4.58 10.68 10.64
CA PRO A 32 -5.97 10.62 11.06
C PRO A 32 -6.65 9.33 10.57
N ILE A 33 -7.33 8.63 11.48
CA ILE A 33 -7.94 7.32 11.19
C ILE A 33 -9.42 7.35 11.59
N PRO A 34 -10.36 7.25 10.64
CA PRO A 34 -11.77 7.10 10.94
C PRO A 34 -12.07 5.82 11.73
N GLU A 35 -13.18 5.83 12.46
CA GLU A 35 -13.60 4.69 13.28
C GLU A 35 -13.79 3.43 12.43
N GLY A 36 -13.38 2.28 12.98
CA GLY A 36 -13.55 0.97 12.33
C GLY A 36 -12.52 0.62 11.25
N LYS A 37 -11.61 1.54 10.87
CA LYS A 37 -10.63 1.30 9.80
C LYS A 37 -9.23 0.92 10.28
N ARG A 38 -8.96 1.07 11.58
CA ARG A 38 -7.62 0.94 12.14
C ARG A 38 -7.16 -0.51 12.22
N VAL A 39 -5.97 -0.77 11.70
CA VAL A 39 -5.14 -1.95 11.98
C VAL A 39 -3.90 -1.44 12.72
N ASP A 40 -3.90 -1.50 14.04
CA ASP A 40 -2.83 -0.91 14.85
C ASP A 40 -1.70 -1.92 15.06
N LEU A 41 -0.51 -1.62 14.55
CA LEU A 41 0.71 -2.40 14.73
C LEU A 41 1.79 -1.64 15.50
N ALA A 42 1.53 -0.40 15.90
CA ALA A 42 2.47 0.43 16.64
C ALA A 42 2.79 -0.20 18.02
N ILE A 43 4.08 -0.37 18.31
CA ILE A 43 4.55 -0.89 19.61
C ILE A 43 5.21 0.22 20.43
N GLU A 44 6.15 0.93 19.81
CA GLU A 44 6.81 2.10 20.38
C GLU A 44 7.23 3.05 19.25
N ALA A 45 7.84 4.19 19.59
CA ALA A 45 8.34 5.14 18.60
C ALA A 45 9.32 4.45 17.64
N ASP A 46 9.08 4.65 16.35
CA ASP A 46 9.80 4.07 15.21
C ASP A 46 9.75 2.53 15.12
N LYS A 47 8.79 1.87 15.80
CA LYS A 47 8.66 0.41 15.74
C LYS A 47 7.21 -0.09 15.63
N PRO A 48 6.88 -0.85 14.56
CA PRO A 48 7.66 -1.05 13.33
C PRO A 48 7.67 0.24 12.47
N SER A 49 8.63 0.35 11.55
CA SER A 49 8.73 1.46 10.58
C SER A 49 7.72 1.34 9.44
N ILE A 50 7.58 2.40 8.63
CA ILE A 50 6.78 2.36 7.40
C ILE A 50 7.33 1.32 6.42
N THR A 51 8.64 1.33 6.20
CA THR A 51 9.29 0.48 5.19
C THR A 51 9.25 -1.01 5.58
N GLU A 52 9.34 -1.34 6.88
CA GLU A 52 9.20 -2.72 7.37
C GLU A 52 7.80 -3.27 7.12
N ILE A 53 6.75 -2.48 7.38
CA ILE A 53 5.37 -2.90 7.13
C ILE A 53 5.05 -2.90 5.64
N LEU A 54 5.51 -1.90 4.90
CA LEU A 54 5.29 -1.80 3.47
C LEU A 54 5.90 -2.99 2.73
N ASP A 55 7.16 -3.35 3.02
CA ASP A 55 7.85 -4.52 2.43
C ASP A 55 7.08 -5.83 2.68
N LEU A 56 6.54 -6.01 3.90
CA LEU A 56 5.69 -7.15 4.20
C LEU A 56 4.41 -7.13 3.38
N VAL A 57 3.71 -5.99 3.34
CA VAL A 57 2.44 -5.83 2.61
C VAL A 57 2.63 -6.09 1.12
N VAL A 58 3.57 -5.42 0.45
CA VAL A 58 3.77 -5.57 -1.01
C VAL A 58 4.20 -6.98 -1.41
N SER A 59 4.76 -7.77 -0.49
CA SER A 59 5.10 -9.18 -0.73
C SER A 59 3.91 -10.16 -0.66
N ASP A 60 2.74 -9.73 -0.17
CA ASP A 60 1.53 -10.58 -0.03
C ASP A 60 0.27 -9.87 -0.57
N PHE A 61 0.42 -8.72 -1.24
CA PHE A 61 -0.69 -7.86 -1.68
C PHE A 61 -0.49 -7.36 -3.11
N ILE A 62 -1.51 -7.56 -3.95
CA ILE A 62 -1.53 -7.08 -5.32
C ILE A 62 -2.08 -5.65 -5.35
N TYR A 63 -1.24 -4.72 -5.77
CA TYR A 63 -1.59 -3.32 -5.99
C TYR A 63 -1.38 -2.93 -7.46
N GLU A 64 -2.08 -1.88 -7.88
CA GLU A 64 -1.95 -1.30 -9.23
C GLU A 64 -1.66 0.20 -9.22
N ARG A 65 -1.73 0.84 -8.04
CA ARG A 65 -1.33 2.24 -7.84
C ARG A 65 -0.74 2.43 -6.45
N VAL A 66 0.24 3.32 -6.37
CA VAL A 66 0.89 3.75 -5.13
C VAL A 66 0.82 5.26 -5.09
N ILE A 67 0.31 5.83 -4.00
CA ILE A 67 0.15 7.29 -3.85
C ILE A 67 0.78 7.73 -2.54
N VAL A 68 1.60 8.79 -2.61
CA VAL A 68 2.23 9.44 -1.45
C VAL A 68 2.02 10.95 -1.52
N ALA A 69 2.35 11.65 -0.43
CA ALA A 69 2.35 13.12 -0.44
C ALA A 69 3.50 13.67 -1.30
N GLU A 70 3.25 14.74 -2.06
CA GLU A 70 4.28 15.48 -2.80
C GLU A 70 5.37 16.00 -1.85
N GLU A 71 4.97 16.49 -0.68
CA GLU A 71 5.85 16.95 0.37
C GLU A 71 6.74 15.83 0.94
N GLN A 72 6.34 14.55 0.82
CA GLN A 72 7.22 13.43 1.16
C GLN A 72 8.41 13.38 0.21
N LYS A 73 8.18 13.54 -1.10
CA LYS A 73 9.23 13.55 -2.11
C LYS A 73 10.20 14.72 -1.92
N GLU A 74 9.67 15.89 -1.60
CA GLU A 74 10.46 17.12 -1.44
C GLU A 74 11.19 17.18 -0.10
N ASN A 75 10.52 16.84 1.00
CA ASN A 75 10.99 17.10 2.36
C ASN A 75 11.42 15.85 3.13
N ASN A 76 11.09 14.65 2.63
CA ASN A 76 11.55 13.37 3.17
C ASN A 76 12.01 12.41 2.04
N PRO A 77 13.01 12.82 1.23
CA PRO A 77 13.42 12.08 0.04
C PRO A 77 13.97 10.69 0.35
N ASN A 78 14.50 10.46 1.56
CA ASN A 78 14.99 9.15 1.96
C ASN A 78 13.86 8.12 2.04
N LEU A 79 12.73 8.50 2.66
CA LEU A 79 11.55 7.64 2.74
C LEU A 79 10.93 7.45 1.36
N TYR A 80 10.77 8.52 0.58
CA TYR A 80 10.24 8.45 -0.79
C TYR A 80 11.06 7.48 -1.66
N ASN A 81 12.39 7.59 -1.65
CA ASN A 81 13.29 6.71 -2.40
C ASN A 81 13.22 5.26 -1.92
N ALA A 82 12.96 5.01 -0.63
CA ALA A 82 12.75 3.66 -0.11
C ALA A 82 11.41 3.08 -0.60
N ILE A 83 10.35 3.88 -0.61
CA ILE A 83 9.04 3.50 -1.13
C ILE A 83 9.10 3.20 -2.63
N GLU A 84 9.77 4.04 -3.43
CA GLU A 84 9.95 3.77 -4.87
C GLU A 84 10.67 2.45 -5.14
N LYS A 85 11.63 2.08 -4.28
CA LYS A 85 12.35 0.79 -4.41
C LYS A 85 11.50 -0.41 -4.00
N LEU A 86 10.66 -0.27 -2.96
CA LEU A 86 9.80 -1.34 -2.49
C LEU A 86 8.58 -1.55 -3.40
N CYS A 87 8.11 -0.47 -4.03
CA CYS A 87 6.93 -0.47 -4.86
C CYS A 87 7.28 -0.48 -6.36
N ASP A 88 8.02 -1.48 -6.82
CA ASP A 88 8.57 -1.54 -8.18
C ASP A 88 7.55 -1.94 -9.28
N ARG A 89 6.39 -2.49 -8.90
CA ARG A 89 5.33 -2.92 -9.83
C ARG A 89 4.69 -1.78 -10.65
N CYS A 90 4.64 -0.56 -10.12
CA CYS A 90 4.07 0.59 -10.81
C CYS A 90 4.71 1.90 -10.30
N ASN A 91 4.58 2.97 -11.06
CA ASN A 91 5.09 4.28 -10.63
C ASN A 91 4.42 4.77 -9.33
N VAL A 92 5.21 5.45 -8.49
CA VAL A 92 4.71 6.15 -7.30
C VAL A 92 4.14 7.51 -7.72
N GLU A 93 2.84 7.67 -7.53
CA GLU A 93 2.12 8.93 -7.77
C GLU A 93 2.25 9.86 -6.56
N THR A 94 2.30 11.17 -6.81
CA THR A 94 2.32 12.19 -5.77
C THR A 94 1.10 13.09 -5.84
N ILE A 95 0.55 13.45 -4.68
CA ILE A 95 -0.50 14.47 -4.52
C ILE A 95 -0.17 15.39 -3.34
N PRO A 96 -0.69 16.62 -3.27
CA PRO A 96 -0.48 17.48 -2.10
C PRO A 96 -0.96 16.81 -0.80
N HIS A 97 -0.19 16.92 0.28
CA HIS A 97 -0.50 16.27 1.56
C HIS A 97 -1.88 16.65 2.09
N ALA A 98 -2.27 17.92 1.94
CA ALA A 98 -3.60 18.37 2.33
C ALA A 98 -4.72 17.59 1.61
N GLN A 99 -4.56 17.33 0.31
CA GLN A 99 -5.52 16.52 -0.47
C GLN A 99 -5.48 15.05 -0.05
N LEU A 100 -4.29 14.53 0.28
CA LEU A 100 -4.13 13.16 0.78
C LEU A 100 -4.94 12.96 2.06
N ILE A 101 -4.78 13.87 3.02
CA ILE A 101 -5.44 13.85 4.33
C ILE A 101 -6.95 14.06 4.20
N GLU A 102 -7.40 14.92 3.28
CA GLU A 102 -8.82 15.16 3.06
C GLU A 102 -9.54 13.95 2.44
N GLN A 103 -8.90 13.29 1.49
CA GLN A 103 -9.60 12.32 0.63
C GLN A 103 -9.46 10.86 1.09
N TYR A 104 -8.26 10.44 1.50
CA TYR A 104 -7.95 9.02 1.58
C TYR A 104 -8.30 8.34 2.90
N PRO A 105 -8.32 8.99 4.08
CA PRO A 105 -8.76 8.31 5.30
C PRO A 105 -10.18 7.73 5.15
N GLU A 106 -11.09 8.45 4.51
CA GLU A 106 -12.47 8.00 4.27
C GLU A 106 -12.60 7.03 3.09
N LYS A 107 -11.72 7.07 2.10
CA LYS A 107 -11.70 6.10 0.98
C LYS A 107 -11.01 4.78 1.33
N ALA A 108 -10.09 4.79 2.29
CA ALA A 108 -9.38 3.60 2.73
C ALA A 108 -10.34 2.60 3.34
N LYS A 109 -10.20 1.32 2.99
CA LYS A 109 -10.88 0.23 3.66
C LYS A 109 -10.21 -0.10 4.99
N PHE A 110 -8.88 -0.09 4.99
CA PHE A 110 -8.04 -0.30 6.17
C PHE A 110 -6.90 0.70 6.21
N ILE A 111 -6.52 1.11 7.43
CA ILE A 111 -5.37 1.96 7.69
C ILE A 111 -4.49 1.24 8.72
N VAL A 112 -3.34 0.76 8.24
CA VAL A 112 -2.31 0.09 9.02
C VAL A 112 -1.42 1.14 9.68
N ARG A 113 -1.68 1.38 10.96
CA ARG A 113 -0.91 2.33 11.76
C ARG A 113 0.38 1.68 12.23
N THR A 114 1.51 2.29 11.87
CA THR A 114 2.84 1.85 12.30
C THR A 114 3.32 2.64 13.52
N GLY A 115 4.49 2.28 14.04
CA GLY A 115 5.16 3.05 15.10
C GLY A 115 5.96 4.24 14.57
N ALA A 116 6.01 4.47 13.25
CA ALA A 116 6.93 5.42 12.62
C ALA A 116 6.66 6.88 12.99
N PHE A 117 7.73 7.63 13.30
CA PHE A 117 7.74 9.07 13.51
C PHE A 117 8.36 9.80 12.29
N GLU A 118 8.13 9.25 11.09
CA GLU A 118 8.63 9.80 9.84
C GLU A 118 7.60 10.81 9.26
N PRO A 119 7.96 12.09 9.08
CA PRO A 119 7.06 13.09 8.53
C PRO A 119 6.57 12.70 7.12
N TRP A 120 5.28 12.94 6.86
CA TRP A 120 4.59 12.53 5.64
C TRP A 120 4.69 11.03 5.36
N GLY A 121 4.87 10.20 6.40
CA GLY A 121 5.08 8.76 6.29
C GLY A 121 3.82 7.97 6.00
N ASN A 122 3.12 8.30 4.91
CA ASN A 122 1.84 7.67 4.56
C ASN A 122 1.87 7.19 3.11
N VAL A 123 1.62 5.89 2.93
CA VAL A 123 1.64 5.22 1.62
C VAL A 123 0.28 4.61 1.37
N ILE A 124 -0.38 5.06 0.32
CA ILE A 124 -1.67 4.54 -0.12
C ILE A 124 -1.44 3.53 -1.24
N LEU A 125 -1.96 2.32 -1.07
CA LEU A 125 -1.97 1.30 -2.11
C LEU A 125 -3.41 1.10 -2.59
N CYS A 126 -3.61 1.20 -3.91
CA CYS A 126 -4.85 0.77 -4.55
C CYS A 126 -4.69 -0.70 -4.96
N SER A 127 -5.55 -1.57 -4.43
CA SER A 127 -5.58 -2.98 -4.82
C SER A 127 -5.82 -3.12 -6.33
N GLY A 128 -5.10 -4.06 -6.93
CA GLY A 128 -5.24 -4.45 -8.33
C GLY A 128 -5.79 -5.86 -8.48
N VAL A 129 -5.84 -6.32 -9.73
CA VAL A 129 -5.98 -7.75 -10.04
C VAL A 129 -4.64 -8.35 -10.42
N ASP A 130 -4.51 -9.66 -10.25
CA ASP A 130 -3.38 -10.42 -10.78
C ASP A 130 -3.45 -10.53 -12.31
N ALA A 131 -3.28 -9.42 -13.01
CA ALA A 131 -3.46 -9.36 -14.46
C ALA A 131 -2.68 -10.46 -15.22
N PRO A 132 -1.41 -10.77 -14.88
CA PRO A 132 -0.70 -11.90 -15.49
C PRO A 132 -1.44 -13.23 -15.34
N VAL A 133 -1.96 -13.54 -14.14
CA VAL A 133 -2.72 -14.79 -13.91
C VAL A 133 -4.11 -14.76 -14.57
N TRP A 134 -4.79 -13.61 -14.54
CA TRP A 134 -6.16 -13.49 -15.04
C TRP A 134 -6.23 -13.56 -16.56
N PHE A 135 -5.32 -12.88 -17.27
CA PHE A 135 -5.35 -12.79 -18.72
C PHE A 135 -4.64 -13.96 -19.44
N LYS A 136 -3.87 -14.79 -18.73
CA LYS A 136 -3.31 -16.05 -19.27
C LYS A 136 -4.39 -17.15 -19.47
N LYS A 137 -5.63 -16.95 -19.02
CA LYS A 137 -6.71 -17.95 -19.15
C LYS A 137 -7.12 -18.19 -20.61
N PRO A 138 -7.39 -19.43 -21.04
CA PRO A 138 -7.78 -19.74 -22.42
C PRO A 138 -8.96 -18.89 -22.92
N GLY A 139 -8.82 -18.33 -24.13
CA GLY A 139 -9.85 -17.50 -24.76
C GLY A 139 -9.94 -16.06 -24.24
N THR A 140 -9.13 -15.69 -23.24
CA THR A 140 -9.08 -14.32 -22.72
C THR A 140 -8.19 -13.45 -23.60
N LYS A 141 -8.63 -12.23 -23.89
CA LYS A 141 -7.85 -11.22 -24.61
C LYS A 141 -7.46 -10.12 -23.64
N VAL A 142 -6.21 -9.69 -23.68
CA VAL A 142 -5.75 -8.50 -22.94
C VAL A 142 -6.25 -7.27 -23.70
N PRO A 143 -7.07 -6.41 -23.11
CA PRO A 143 -7.40 -5.12 -23.71
C PRO A 143 -6.27 -4.12 -23.50
N ASP A 144 -6.18 -3.10 -24.37
CA ASP A 144 -5.10 -2.11 -24.40
C ASP A 144 -4.81 -1.49 -23.01
N TYR A 145 -5.87 -1.16 -22.26
CA TYR A 145 -5.75 -0.54 -20.93
C TYR A 145 -5.26 -1.47 -19.81
N TYR A 146 -5.05 -2.77 -20.12
CA TYR A 146 -4.46 -3.77 -19.23
C TYR A 146 -3.11 -4.31 -19.74
N GLU A 147 -2.62 -3.89 -20.91
CA GLU A 147 -1.38 -4.42 -21.50
C GLU A 147 -0.19 -4.28 -20.54
N GLU A 148 0.00 -3.09 -19.97
CA GLU A 148 1.07 -2.84 -19.00
C GLU A 148 0.94 -3.79 -17.80
N ARG A 149 -0.24 -3.84 -17.18
CA ARG A 149 -0.46 -4.65 -15.97
C ARG A 149 -0.32 -6.15 -16.24
N ALA A 150 -0.72 -6.61 -17.42
CA ALA A 150 -0.60 -8.00 -17.82
C ALA A 150 0.86 -8.42 -18.10
N SER A 151 1.76 -7.43 -18.29
CA SER A 151 3.20 -7.65 -18.52
C SER A 151 4.03 -7.71 -17.24
N TYR A 152 3.46 -7.38 -16.07
CA TYR A 152 4.17 -7.44 -14.79
C TYR A 152 4.69 -8.86 -14.51
N GLU A 153 5.92 -8.93 -13.99
CA GLU A 153 6.49 -10.19 -13.52
C GLU A 153 5.82 -10.59 -12.20
N GLU A 154 5.60 -11.90 -12.02
CA GLU A 154 5.15 -12.45 -10.74
C GLU A 154 6.36 -12.49 -9.81
N THR A 155 6.35 -11.66 -8.75
CA THR A 155 7.39 -11.63 -7.70
C THR A 155 7.14 -12.63 -6.57
#